data_AF-A0A2I1FZW3-F1
#
_entry.id   AF-A0A2I1FZW3-F1
#
_cell.length_a   1.000
_cell.length_b   1.000
_cell.length_c   1.000
_cell.angle_alpha   90.00
_cell.angle_beta   90.00
_cell.angle_gamma   90.00
#
_symmetry.space_group_name_H-M   'P 1'
#
loop_
_entity.id
_entity.type
_entity.pdbx_description
1 polymer ?
#
loop_
_entity_poly.entity_id
_entity_poly.type
_entity_poly.pdbx_seq_one_letter_code
_entity_poly.pdbx_strand_id
1 'polypeptide(L)'
;MASQPSSKSKNSPSSQSKSSPSSQSKNSPSSQSKNSPSSQSKNNNVSHQSYNKVKPNQTSSKLNTDYEQKYSELKVQFDGISKQLEEKNSKIQDLEQKIQDLEQKNSKLHYALEAATDVRLLDDDENHSTILKKDILDLQYSLEDYTKCKGKVNIDIPAVQKLLTGYGSKTVITEQNKPLIQAVLQRHVIEQINGYAKHYFKNPENYNKNIDGTETYVIKTAKELTELTQYLTKHRIGDDDDSVKVLPIILRQKICAALGNRGFNDMVDHKSQIFPHRFIIQVHDNLNKEIDKYRKIIDPKKSEGVEGMAGDIIKKFITLFYFRFKVQEPIADYIWFNHNREIDPSYMEGNWDDEEIDNNNVDFCYFPLIAQEFKNESKRHIYTLAKIVQKSINSTENNSH
;
A
#
# COMPACT_ATOMS: atom_id res chain seq x y z
N MET A 1 -54.89 25.68 8.63
CA MET A 1 -55.28 24.27 8.76
C MET A 1 -54.00 23.46 8.57
N ALA A 2 -53.27 23.10 9.63
CA ALA A 2 -53.57 22.02 10.58
C ALA A 2 -53.67 20.69 9.80
N SER A 3 -52.85 19.65 10.02
CA SER A 3 -52.32 19.17 11.30
C SER A 3 -51.16 18.17 11.07
N GLN A 4 -50.07 18.32 11.81
CA GLN A 4 -49.50 17.20 12.58
C GLN A 4 -50.28 17.14 13.93
N PRO A 5 -50.29 16.05 14.75
CA PRO A 5 -49.06 15.43 15.26
C PRO A 5 -49.11 13.96 15.80
N SER A 6 -47.92 13.53 16.27
CA SER A 6 -47.67 12.62 17.43
C SER A 6 -47.78 11.10 17.18
N SER A 7 -47.07 10.19 17.86
CA SER A 7 -45.86 10.21 18.72
C SER A 7 -45.50 8.75 19.10
N LYS A 8 -44.20 8.51 19.36
CA LYS A 8 -43.58 7.53 20.28
C LYS A 8 -44.16 6.10 20.42
N SER A 9 -43.30 5.09 20.18
CA SER A 9 -43.09 4.02 21.17
C SER A 9 -41.67 3.45 21.13
N LYS A 10 -41.06 3.39 22.32
CA LYS A 10 -39.85 2.65 22.67
C LYS A 10 -40.08 1.14 22.47
N ASN A 11 -39.06 0.41 22.02
CA ASN A 11 -38.71 -0.90 22.56
C ASN A 11 -37.29 -1.30 22.12
N SER A 12 -36.46 -1.60 23.11
CA SER A 12 -35.15 -2.25 22.98
C SER A 12 -35.30 -3.67 22.41
N PRO A 13 -34.21 -4.25 21.88
CA PRO A 13 -33.66 -5.38 22.59
C PRO A 13 -32.14 -5.31 22.78
N SER A 14 -31.76 -5.61 24.01
CA SER A 14 -30.45 -6.14 24.39
C SER A 14 -30.16 -7.48 23.71
N SER A 15 -28.97 -7.65 23.13
CA SER A 15 -28.06 -8.76 23.44
C SER A 15 -26.83 -8.80 22.51
N GLN A 16 -25.67 -8.75 23.17
CA GLN A 16 -24.50 -9.61 22.96
C GLN A 16 -23.68 -9.51 21.65
N SER A 17 -22.56 -8.82 21.84
CA SER A 17 -21.17 -9.23 21.51
C SER A 17 -20.83 -9.71 20.10
N LYS A 18 -19.91 -8.97 19.47
CA LYS A 18 -18.62 -9.52 19.02
C LYS A 18 -17.59 -8.39 18.91
N SER A 19 -16.75 -8.34 19.93
CA SER A 19 -15.45 -7.67 19.95
C SER A 19 -14.53 -8.23 18.87
N SER A 20 -13.77 -7.32 18.26
CA SER A 20 -12.62 -7.56 17.38
C SER A 20 -11.67 -8.61 17.96
N PRO A 21 -11.09 -9.52 17.15
CA PRO A 21 -9.90 -10.24 17.57
C PRO A 21 -8.68 -9.36 17.29
N SER A 22 -8.13 -8.82 18.37
CA SER A 22 -6.72 -8.44 18.49
C SER A 22 -5.82 -9.58 18.02
N SER A 23 -4.84 -9.25 17.19
CA SER A 23 -3.70 -10.09 16.85
C SER A 23 -2.91 -10.46 18.12
N GLN A 24 -3.21 -11.62 18.69
CA GLN A 24 -2.33 -12.30 19.64
C GLN A 24 -1.56 -13.38 18.89
N SER A 25 -0.24 -13.22 18.86
CA SER A 25 0.70 -14.27 18.51
C SER A 25 0.41 -15.51 19.35
N LYS A 26 0.10 -16.63 18.68
CA LYS A 26 0.02 -17.94 19.33
C LYS A 26 1.23 -18.76 18.93
N ASN A 27 2.01 -19.01 19.97
CA ASN A 27 3.14 -19.90 20.13
C ASN A 27 3.09 -21.18 19.29
N SER A 28 4.27 -21.56 18.81
CA SER A 28 4.66 -22.88 18.34
C SER A 28 4.08 -24.02 19.20
N PRO A 29 3.64 -25.15 18.60
CA PRO A 29 3.44 -26.36 19.36
C PRO A 29 4.81 -26.96 19.69
N SER A 30 5.17 -26.91 20.97
CA SER A 30 6.22 -27.70 21.54
C SER A 30 5.91 -29.19 21.39
N SER A 31 6.93 -29.92 20.97
CA SER A 31 7.01 -31.38 20.99
C SER A 31 6.64 -31.93 22.37
N GLN A 32 5.47 -32.58 22.48
CA GLN A 32 5.15 -33.47 23.59
C GLN A 32 5.35 -34.91 23.12
N SER A 33 6.45 -35.52 23.57
CA SER A 33 6.63 -36.96 23.56
C SER A 33 5.54 -37.62 24.41
N LYS A 34 4.68 -38.41 23.77
CA LYS A 34 3.83 -39.36 24.49
C LYS A 34 4.54 -40.70 24.51
N ASN A 35 5.01 -41.05 25.71
CA ASN A 35 5.50 -42.36 26.11
C ASN A 35 4.57 -43.46 25.59
N SER A 36 5.11 -44.36 24.76
CA SER A 36 4.56 -45.71 24.61
C SER A 36 5.25 -46.63 25.62
N PRO A 37 4.52 -47.47 26.36
CA PRO A 37 5.12 -48.30 27.41
C PRO A 37 6.04 -49.36 26.79
N SER A 38 7.24 -49.46 27.35
CA SER A 38 8.17 -50.56 27.11
C SER A 38 7.50 -51.87 27.55
N SER A 39 7.09 -52.67 26.57
CA SER A 39 6.80 -54.08 26.80
C SER A 39 8.13 -54.80 27.09
N GLN A 40 8.50 -54.85 28.37
CA GLN A 40 9.55 -55.72 28.87
C GLN A 40 9.23 -57.16 28.40
N SER A 41 10.06 -57.71 27.52
CA SER A 41 10.13 -59.14 27.28
C SER A 41 10.62 -59.80 28.58
N LYS A 42 9.69 -60.23 29.43
CA LYS A 42 9.98 -61.17 30.51
C LYS A 42 10.37 -62.49 29.85
N ASN A 43 11.68 -62.75 29.78
CA ASN A 43 12.21 -64.09 29.60
C ASN A 43 11.71 -64.95 30.78
N ASN A 44 10.64 -65.70 30.57
CA ASN A 44 10.23 -66.73 31.49
C ASN A 44 11.13 -67.95 31.27
N ASN A 45 12.16 -68.07 32.12
CA ASN A 45 12.78 -69.36 32.39
C ASN A 45 11.72 -70.29 32.98
N VAL A 46 11.27 -71.27 32.19
CA VAL A 46 10.45 -72.37 32.70
C VAL A 46 11.40 -73.43 33.26
N SER A 47 11.42 -73.56 34.58
CA SER A 47 12.03 -74.67 35.30
C SER A 47 11.50 -76.00 34.77
N HIS A 48 12.40 -76.86 34.31
CA HIS A 48 12.14 -78.28 34.18
C HIS A 48 11.98 -78.90 35.57
N GLN A 49 10.74 -79.21 35.97
CA GLN A 49 10.47 -80.18 37.02
C GLN A 49 9.90 -81.46 36.40
N SER A 50 10.58 -82.54 36.73
CA SER A 50 10.34 -83.93 36.34
C SER A 50 8.94 -84.43 36.72
N TYR A 51 8.29 -85.18 35.81
CA TYR A 51 7.42 -86.29 36.20
C TYR A 51 7.45 -87.44 35.17
N ASN A 52 7.88 -88.59 35.69
CA ASN A 52 7.56 -89.98 35.35
C ASN A 52 7.68 -90.53 33.91
N LYS A 53 8.63 -91.48 33.80
CA LYS A 53 8.72 -92.52 32.76
C LYS A 53 7.40 -93.29 32.63
N VAL A 54 6.82 -93.29 31.43
CA VAL A 54 5.94 -94.35 30.93
C VAL A 54 6.53 -94.84 29.60
N LYS A 55 6.67 -96.17 29.46
CA LYS A 55 7.27 -96.86 28.30
C LYS A 55 6.36 -96.76 27.04
N PRO A 56 6.93 -96.95 25.82
CA PRO A 56 6.43 -96.33 24.59
C PRO A 56 5.35 -97.16 23.88
N ASN A 57 4.29 -96.49 23.43
CA ASN A 57 3.35 -97.03 22.43
C ASN A 57 3.65 -96.37 21.08
N GLN A 58 3.76 -97.17 20.02
CA GLN A 58 4.14 -96.77 18.64
C GLN A 58 3.18 -95.77 17.94
N THR A 59 2.15 -95.26 18.63
CA THR A 59 1.24 -94.21 18.15
C THR A 59 1.70 -92.80 18.59
N SER A 60 2.53 -92.67 19.64
CA SER A 60 2.98 -91.37 20.16
C SER A 60 4.12 -90.73 19.35
N SER A 61 4.90 -91.52 18.61
CA SER A 61 6.01 -90.99 17.80
C SER A 61 5.54 -90.25 16.55
N LYS A 62 4.51 -90.76 15.84
CA LYS A 62 3.92 -90.13 14.65
C LYS A 62 3.16 -88.83 14.96
N LEU A 63 2.44 -88.79 16.08
CA LEU A 63 1.77 -87.57 16.54
C LEU A 63 2.78 -86.46 16.86
N ASN A 64 3.92 -86.81 17.48
CA ASN A 64 4.96 -85.83 17.82
C ASN A 64 5.66 -85.25 16.56
N THR A 65 5.82 -86.07 15.51
CA THR A 65 6.41 -85.60 14.24
C THR A 65 5.46 -84.67 13.46
N ASP A 66 4.15 -84.97 13.47
CA ASP A 66 3.13 -84.15 12.80
C ASP A 66 2.96 -82.78 13.48
N TYR A 67 3.02 -82.72 14.81
CA TYR A 67 3.03 -81.45 15.55
C TYR A 67 4.29 -80.62 15.30
N GLU A 68 5.47 -81.24 15.25
CA GLU A 68 6.73 -80.54 14.94
C GLU A 68 6.73 -79.97 13.51
N GLN A 69 6.24 -80.76 12.54
CA GLN A 69 6.15 -80.33 11.15
C GLN A 69 5.19 -79.14 11.01
N LYS A 70 3.99 -79.23 11.59
CA LYS A 70 2.98 -78.16 11.58
C LYS A 70 3.46 -76.90 12.31
N TYR A 71 4.22 -77.05 13.40
CA TYR A 71 4.84 -75.93 14.09
C TYR A 71 5.90 -75.25 13.22
N SER A 72 6.72 -76.02 12.50
CA SER A 72 7.73 -75.47 11.59
C SER A 72 7.08 -74.71 10.42
N GLU A 73 6.00 -75.25 9.84
CA GLU A 73 5.26 -74.62 8.74
C GLU A 73 4.63 -73.30 9.20
N LEU A 74 4.00 -73.31 10.38
CA LEU A 74 3.40 -72.12 10.98
C LEU A 74 4.46 -71.05 11.31
N LYS A 75 5.65 -71.47 11.75
CA LYS A 75 6.77 -70.57 12.03
C LYS A 75 7.31 -69.90 10.76
N VAL A 76 7.48 -70.66 9.67
CA VAL A 76 7.88 -70.11 8.37
C VAL A 76 6.83 -69.11 7.85
N GLN A 77 5.53 -69.41 8.02
CA GLN A 77 4.47 -68.46 7.66
C GLN A 77 4.51 -67.18 8.52
N PHE A 78 4.72 -67.32 9.83
CA PHE A 78 4.83 -66.18 10.75
C PHE A 78 6.03 -65.28 10.42
N ASP A 79 7.19 -65.87 10.14
CA ASP A 79 8.39 -65.14 9.75
C ASP A 79 8.19 -64.43 8.40
N GLY A 80 7.50 -65.08 7.46
CA GLY A 80 7.13 -64.50 6.17
C GLY A 80 6.18 -63.29 6.30
N ILE A 81 5.15 -63.41 7.15
CA ILE A 81 4.22 -62.30 7.44
C ILE A 81 4.94 -61.17 8.17
N SER A 82 5.81 -61.49 9.13
CA SER A 82 6.58 -60.49 9.88
C SER A 82 7.49 -59.67 8.95
N LYS A 83 8.17 -60.33 8.02
CA LYS A 83 8.99 -59.65 7.01
C LYS A 83 8.17 -58.74 6.10
N GLN A 84 7.00 -59.21 5.62
CA GLN A 84 6.10 -58.37 4.81
C GLN A 84 5.56 -57.17 5.59
N LEU A 85 5.32 -57.32 6.89
CA LEU A 85 4.87 -56.24 7.77
C LEU A 85 5.96 -55.17 7.92
N GLU A 86 7.22 -55.59 8.13
CA GLU A 86 8.36 -54.67 8.18
C GLU A 86 8.55 -53.90 6.88
N GLU A 87 8.49 -54.58 5.73
CA GLU A 87 8.59 -53.94 4.41
C GLU A 87 7.45 -52.94 4.17
N LYS A 88 6.20 -53.29 4.53
CA LYS A 88 5.06 -52.37 4.42
C LYS A 88 5.19 -51.18 5.36
N ASN A 89 5.65 -51.38 6.59
CA ASN A 89 5.85 -50.30 7.55
C ASN A 89 6.93 -49.31 7.08
N SER A 90 8.05 -49.80 6.54
CA SER A 90 9.07 -48.95 5.93
C SER A 90 8.50 -48.15 4.76
N LYS A 91 7.67 -48.77 3.92
CA LYS A 91 7.02 -48.08 2.79
C LYS A 91 5.99 -47.03 3.22
N ILE A 92 5.26 -47.27 4.32
CA ILE A 92 4.35 -46.29 4.91
C ILE A 92 5.16 -45.08 5.41
N GLN A 93 6.25 -45.31 6.14
CA GLN A 93 7.11 -44.24 6.64
C GLN A 93 7.70 -43.39 5.50
N ASP A 94 8.15 -44.02 4.41
CA ASP A 94 8.62 -43.31 3.21
C ASP A 94 7.52 -42.47 2.54
N LEU A 95 6.28 -42.97 2.51
CA LEU A 95 5.13 -42.24 1.95
C LEU A 95 4.73 -41.07 2.84
N GLU A 96 4.72 -41.25 4.17
CA GLU A 96 4.46 -40.17 5.13
C GLU A 96 5.47 -39.04 4.99
N GLN A 97 6.76 -39.36 4.86
CA GLN A 97 7.80 -38.35 4.64
C GLN A 97 7.59 -37.60 3.31
N LYS A 98 7.23 -38.30 2.23
CA LYS A 98 6.92 -37.67 0.94
C LYS A 98 5.70 -36.76 1.01
N ILE A 99 4.66 -37.16 1.76
CA ILE A 99 3.47 -36.33 1.96
C ILE A 99 3.87 -35.03 2.68
N GLN A 100 4.65 -35.13 3.76
CA GLN A 100 5.12 -33.96 4.50
C GLN A 100 5.97 -33.01 3.63
N ASP A 101 6.88 -33.56 2.82
CA ASP A 101 7.69 -32.77 1.88
C ASP A 101 6.83 -32.06 0.82
N LEU A 102 5.80 -32.73 0.31
CA LEU A 102 4.86 -32.17 -0.66
C LEU A 102 4.00 -31.07 -0.03
N GLU A 103 3.50 -31.26 1.19
CA GLU A 103 2.75 -30.25 1.94
C GLU A 103 3.59 -28.99 2.19
N GLN A 104 4.86 -29.16 2.55
CA GLN A 104 5.77 -28.04 2.74
C GLN A 104 6.01 -27.28 1.41
N LYS A 105 6.21 -28.00 0.30
CA LYS A 105 6.35 -27.39 -1.02
C LYS A 105 5.07 -26.67 -1.45
N ASN A 106 3.91 -27.28 -1.25
CA ASN A 106 2.63 -26.69 -1.60
C ASN A 106 2.38 -25.40 -0.78
N SER A 107 2.72 -25.40 0.50
CA SER A 107 2.63 -24.21 1.36
C SER A 107 3.52 -23.07 0.86
N LYS A 108 4.76 -23.37 0.44
CA LYS A 108 5.67 -22.38 -0.16
C LYS A 108 5.15 -21.83 -1.48
N LEU A 109 4.57 -22.69 -2.33
CA LEU A 109 3.98 -22.29 -3.60
C LEU A 109 2.73 -21.42 -3.38
N HIS A 110 1.85 -21.80 -2.45
CA HIS A 110 0.67 -21.00 -2.11
C HIS A 110 1.07 -19.62 -1.60
N TYR A 111 2.05 -19.54 -0.68
CA TYR A 111 2.57 -18.26 -0.20
C TYR A 111 3.16 -17.40 -1.34
N ALA A 112 3.94 -18.01 -2.23
CA ALA A 112 4.50 -17.31 -3.38
C ALA A 112 3.42 -16.83 -4.37
N LEU A 113 2.37 -17.63 -4.58
CA LEU A 113 1.23 -17.29 -5.43
C LEU A 113 0.40 -16.14 -4.83
N GLU A 114 0.11 -16.21 -3.53
CA GLU A 114 -0.57 -15.16 -2.79
C GLU A 114 0.22 -13.85 -2.85
N ALA A 115 1.54 -13.88 -2.59
CA ALA A 115 2.42 -12.72 -2.72
C ALA A 115 2.51 -12.18 -4.17
N ALA A 116 2.35 -13.04 -5.18
CA ALA A 116 2.38 -12.66 -6.59
C ALA A 116 1.02 -12.17 -7.13
N THR A 117 -0.06 -12.36 -6.40
CA THR A 117 -1.42 -11.95 -6.80
C THR A 117 -2.02 -10.88 -5.91
N ASP A 118 -1.43 -10.64 -4.74
CA ASP A 118 -1.86 -9.59 -3.83
C ASP A 118 -1.54 -8.20 -4.38
N VAL A 119 -2.61 -7.44 -4.63
CA VAL A 119 -2.57 -6.04 -5.04
C VAL A 119 -2.64 -5.09 -3.84
N ARG A 120 -2.86 -5.62 -2.63
CA ARG A 120 -2.88 -4.85 -1.39
C ARG A 120 -1.46 -4.53 -0.97
N LEU A 121 -1.32 -3.36 -0.38
CA LEU A 121 -0.06 -2.91 0.20
C LEU A 121 -0.03 -3.39 1.65
N LEU A 122 1.10 -3.97 2.08
CA LEU A 122 1.31 -4.35 3.47
C LEU A 122 1.20 -3.12 4.38
N ASP A 123 0.83 -3.31 5.64
CA ASP A 123 0.66 -2.21 6.60
C ASP A 123 1.97 -1.44 6.87
N ASP A 124 3.13 -2.08 6.65
CA ASP A 124 4.47 -1.52 6.77
C ASP A 124 5.07 -1.00 5.44
N ASP A 125 4.36 -1.17 4.31
CA ASP A 125 4.80 -0.68 3.01
C ASP A 125 4.80 0.85 3.01
N GLU A 126 5.90 1.48 2.59
CA GLU A 126 5.99 2.95 2.49
C GLU A 126 4.89 3.55 1.60
N ASN A 127 4.29 2.77 0.71
CA ASN A 127 3.18 3.18 -0.15
C ASN A 127 1.81 2.96 0.48
N HIS A 128 1.72 2.38 1.67
CA HIS A 128 0.47 2.15 2.38
C HIS A 128 -0.29 3.48 2.59
N SER A 129 -1.62 3.38 2.61
CA SER A 129 -2.55 4.53 2.61
C SER A 129 -2.29 5.56 3.74
N THR A 130 -1.96 5.09 4.95
CA THR A 130 -1.69 5.96 6.11
C THR A 130 -0.39 6.74 5.94
N ILE A 131 0.65 6.10 5.41
CA ILE A 131 1.95 6.73 5.12
C ILE A 131 1.77 7.72 3.97
N LEU A 132 1.02 7.37 2.92
CA LEU A 132 0.69 8.30 1.83
C LEU A 132 0.01 9.57 2.35
N LYS A 133 -0.98 9.44 3.24
CA LYS A 133 -1.62 10.61 3.87
C LYS A 133 -0.62 11.46 4.65
N LYS A 134 0.25 10.83 5.44
CA LYS A 134 1.30 11.54 6.20
C LYS A 134 2.21 12.33 5.26
N ASP A 135 2.67 11.73 4.18
CA ASP A 135 3.59 12.38 3.25
C ASP A 135 2.93 13.52 2.46
N ILE A 136 1.63 13.42 2.18
CA ILE A 136 0.84 14.53 1.62
C ILE A 136 0.81 15.70 2.61
N LEU A 137 0.59 15.44 3.91
CA LEU A 137 0.62 16.48 4.94
C LEU A 137 2.02 17.09 5.08
N ASP A 138 3.07 16.27 5.03
CA ASP A 138 4.46 16.74 5.08
C ASP A 138 4.81 17.62 3.86
N LEU A 139 4.25 17.33 2.68
CA LEU A 139 4.32 18.22 1.52
C LEU A 139 3.58 19.54 1.77
N GLN A 140 2.38 19.52 2.35
CA GLN A 140 1.64 20.75 2.67
C GLN A 140 2.44 21.65 3.61
N TYR A 141 3.05 21.09 4.66
CA TYR A 141 3.92 21.85 5.57
C TYR A 141 5.13 22.44 4.85
N SER A 142 5.77 21.65 3.98
CA SER A 142 6.93 22.13 3.21
C SER A 142 6.55 23.28 2.27
N LEU A 143 5.36 23.20 1.64
CA LEU A 143 4.82 24.28 0.80
C LEU A 143 4.52 25.54 1.61
N GLU A 144 3.96 25.40 2.81
CA GLU A 144 3.68 26.51 3.70
C GLU A 144 4.98 27.26 4.06
N ASP A 145 6.02 26.54 4.50
CA ASP A 145 7.30 27.14 4.86
C ASP A 145 8.02 27.79 3.68
N TYR A 146 7.99 27.15 2.51
CA TYR A 146 8.62 27.68 1.31
C TYR A 146 7.97 28.99 0.83
N THR A 147 6.64 29.07 0.91
CA THR A 147 5.85 30.22 0.43
C THR A 147 5.63 31.30 1.48
N LYS A 148 6.33 31.22 2.61
CA LYS A 148 6.16 32.11 3.76
C LYS A 148 6.26 33.59 3.40
N CYS A 149 5.23 34.35 3.78
CA CYS A 149 5.12 35.80 3.54
C CYS A 149 5.32 36.64 4.82
N LYS A 150 5.64 36.01 5.96
CA LYS A 150 5.88 36.67 7.25
C LYS A 150 7.34 37.15 7.39
N GLY A 151 7.54 38.28 8.06
CA GLY A 151 8.86 38.86 8.32
C GLY A 151 9.29 39.91 7.30
N LYS A 152 10.61 40.10 7.14
CA LYS A 152 11.23 41.04 6.17
C LYS A 152 11.16 40.47 4.75
N VAL A 153 9.97 40.54 4.17
CA VAL A 153 9.65 40.03 2.83
C VAL A 153 9.05 41.17 2.02
N ASN A 154 9.53 41.36 0.80
CA ASN A 154 8.92 42.27 -0.17
C ASN A 154 7.96 41.47 -1.07
N ILE A 155 6.73 41.96 -1.25
CA ILE A 155 5.69 41.28 -2.02
C ILE A 155 5.27 42.19 -3.17
N ASP A 156 5.28 41.65 -4.38
CA ASP A 156 4.73 42.31 -5.55
C ASP A 156 3.20 42.08 -5.59
N ILE A 157 2.47 42.97 -4.92
CA ILE A 157 0.99 42.88 -4.82
C ILE A 157 0.32 42.85 -6.21
N PRO A 158 0.68 43.72 -7.18
CA PRO A 158 0.14 43.62 -8.54
C PRO A 158 0.35 42.26 -9.21
N ALA A 159 1.54 41.66 -9.09
CA ALA A 159 1.83 40.35 -9.66
C ALA A 159 0.98 39.25 -9.01
N VAL A 160 0.88 39.26 -7.67
CA VAL A 160 0.03 38.29 -6.94
C VAL A 160 -1.44 38.49 -7.27
N GLN A 161 -1.92 39.74 -7.38
CA GLN A 161 -3.30 40.05 -7.77
C GLN A 161 -3.63 39.47 -9.14
N LYS A 162 -2.74 39.64 -10.12
CA LYS A 162 -2.88 39.07 -11.46
C LYS A 162 -2.97 37.55 -11.40
N LEU A 163 -2.13 36.92 -10.58
CA LEU A 163 -2.11 35.48 -10.39
C LEU A 163 -3.41 34.95 -9.77
N LEU A 164 -3.89 35.57 -8.68
CA LEU A 164 -5.16 35.24 -8.03
C LEU A 164 -6.36 35.40 -8.98
N THR A 165 -6.37 36.47 -9.78
CA THR A 165 -7.39 36.72 -10.81
C THR A 165 -7.37 35.63 -11.89
N GLY A 166 -6.18 35.12 -12.25
CA GLY A 166 -6.03 33.99 -13.16
C GLY A 166 -6.69 32.70 -12.67
N TYR A 167 -6.85 32.55 -11.35
CA TYR A 167 -7.59 31.45 -10.73
C TYR A 167 -9.10 31.72 -10.58
N GLY A 168 -9.58 32.86 -11.06
CA GLY A 168 -11.00 33.24 -11.09
C GLY A 168 -11.48 34.03 -9.86
N SER A 169 -10.65 34.19 -8.83
CA SER A 169 -11.00 34.99 -7.66
C SER A 169 -11.03 36.48 -7.99
N LYS A 170 -11.97 37.19 -7.37
CA LYS A 170 -12.13 38.66 -7.48
C LYS A 170 -11.66 39.39 -6.23
N THR A 171 -11.10 38.68 -5.26
CA THR A 171 -10.65 39.26 -4.01
C THR A 171 -9.49 40.21 -4.27
N VAL A 172 -9.57 41.40 -3.68
CA VAL A 172 -8.51 42.41 -3.77
C VAL A 172 -7.46 42.08 -2.71
N ILE A 173 -6.21 41.92 -3.16
CA ILE A 173 -5.06 41.66 -2.30
C ILE A 173 -4.52 42.99 -1.79
N THR A 174 -4.35 43.06 -0.48
CA THR A 174 -3.63 44.12 0.22
C THR A 174 -2.41 43.55 0.95
N GLU A 175 -1.48 44.39 1.39
CA GLU A 175 -0.29 43.95 2.14
C GLU A 175 -0.62 43.22 3.44
N GLN A 176 -1.82 43.45 3.97
CA GLN A 176 -2.34 42.82 5.19
C GLN A 176 -2.82 41.39 4.91
N ASN A 177 -3.13 41.02 3.66
CA ASN A 177 -3.63 39.70 3.26
C ASN A 177 -2.52 38.65 3.09
N LYS A 178 -1.51 38.65 3.96
CA LYS A 178 -0.38 37.70 3.89
C LYS A 178 -0.79 36.22 3.83
N PRO A 179 -1.82 35.75 4.57
CA PRO A 179 -2.28 34.37 4.45
C PRO A 179 -2.82 34.03 3.06
N LEU A 180 -3.59 34.93 2.44
CA LEU A 180 -4.11 34.74 1.09
C LEU A 180 -2.97 34.74 0.07
N ILE A 181 -2.01 35.67 0.17
CA ILE A 181 -0.84 35.71 -0.69
C ILE A 181 -0.07 34.40 -0.61
N GLN A 182 0.18 33.90 0.61
CA GLN A 182 0.85 32.63 0.83
C GLN A 182 0.08 31.46 0.18
N ALA A 183 -1.24 31.39 0.37
CA ALA A 183 -2.09 30.38 -0.27
C ALA A 183 -2.00 30.44 -1.81
N VAL A 184 -2.03 31.64 -2.40
CA VAL A 184 -1.87 31.82 -3.85
C VAL A 184 -0.52 31.27 -4.34
N LEU A 185 0.56 31.55 -3.61
CA LEU A 185 1.87 31.03 -3.93
C LEU A 185 1.96 29.51 -3.77
N GLN A 186 1.31 28.91 -2.77
CA GLN A 186 1.30 27.44 -2.59
C GLN A 186 0.72 26.73 -3.81
N ARG A 187 -0.45 27.19 -4.29
CA ARG A 187 -1.03 26.64 -5.51
C ARG A 187 -0.12 26.83 -6.71
N HIS A 188 0.44 28.03 -6.86
CA HIS A 188 1.32 28.33 -7.98
C HIS A 188 2.53 27.42 -8.00
N VAL A 189 3.19 27.21 -6.86
CA VAL A 189 4.31 26.26 -6.73
C VAL A 189 3.90 24.86 -7.20
N ILE A 190 2.76 24.35 -6.74
CA ILE A 190 2.24 23.04 -7.16
C ILE A 190 2.05 22.99 -8.68
N GLU A 191 1.38 24.00 -9.26
CA GLU A 191 1.09 24.04 -10.69
C GLU A 191 2.37 24.18 -11.53
N GLN A 192 3.37 24.95 -11.08
CA GLN A 192 4.67 25.09 -11.73
C GLN A 192 5.44 23.76 -11.73
N ILE A 193 5.58 23.11 -10.57
CA ILE A 193 6.24 21.80 -10.46
C ILE A 193 5.53 20.77 -11.36
N ASN A 194 4.20 20.76 -11.34
CA ASN A 194 3.41 19.89 -12.21
C ASN A 194 3.66 20.19 -13.70
N GLY A 195 3.79 21.45 -14.08
CA GLY A 195 4.15 21.88 -15.44
C GLY A 195 5.52 21.33 -15.87
N TYR A 196 6.54 21.50 -15.03
CA TYR A 196 7.88 20.97 -15.29
C TYR A 196 7.90 19.44 -15.38
N ALA A 197 7.21 18.75 -14.47
CA ALA A 197 7.09 17.30 -14.48
C ALA A 197 6.35 16.79 -15.73
N LYS A 198 5.24 17.44 -16.12
CA LYS A 198 4.52 17.12 -17.37
C LYS A 198 5.44 17.23 -18.58
N HIS A 199 6.23 18.29 -18.67
CA HIS A 199 7.17 18.47 -19.77
C HIS A 199 8.24 17.36 -19.77
N TYR A 200 8.80 17.04 -18.60
CA TYR A 200 9.81 15.99 -18.44
C TYR A 200 9.31 14.60 -18.87
N PHE A 201 8.09 14.23 -18.44
CA PHE A 201 7.52 12.92 -18.76
C PHE A 201 6.91 12.82 -20.17
N LYS A 202 6.53 13.94 -20.80
CA LYS A 202 5.97 13.93 -22.16
C LYS A 202 7.01 13.84 -23.26
N ASN A 203 8.24 14.28 -23.00
CA ASN A 203 9.29 14.38 -24.02
C ASN A 203 10.53 13.53 -23.65
N PRO A 204 10.40 12.20 -23.49
CA PRO A 204 11.50 11.33 -23.09
C PRO A 204 12.71 11.41 -24.03
N GLU A 205 12.49 11.68 -25.31
CA GLU A 205 13.53 11.85 -26.34
C GLU A 205 14.49 13.02 -26.07
N ASN A 206 14.09 13.99 -25.26
CA ASN A 206 14.95 15.11 -24.87
C ASN A 206 15.98 14.75 -23.79
N TYR A 207 15.90 13.54 -23.22
CA TYR A 207 16.71 13.11 -22.09
C TYR A 207 17.46 11.81 -22.40
N ASN A 208 18.62 11.62 -21.76
CA ASN A 208 19.37 10.40 -21.94
C ASN A 208 18.71 9.25 -21.16
N LYS A 209 18.27 8.22 -21.89
CA LYS A 209 17.59 7.04 -21.34
C LYS A 209 18.31 6.37 -20.16
N ASN A 210 19.64 6.38 -20.15
CA ASN A 210 20.45 5.66 -19.17
C ASN A 210 21.09 6.59 -18.12
N ILE A 211 20.69 7.86 -18.08
CA ILE A 211 21.19 8.84 -17.12
C ILE A 211 19.99 9.60 -16.54
N ASP A 212 19.72 10.80 -17.04
CA ASP A 212 18.78 11.77 -16.47
C ASP A 212 17.35 11.63 -17.01
N GLY A 213 17.13 10.75 -17.98
CA GLY A 213 15.82 10.39 -18.52
C GLY A 213 15.31 9.03 -18.05
N THR A 214 16.01 8.32 -17.16
CA THR A 214 15.68 6.94 -16.82
C THR A 214 14.22 6.80 -16.38
N GLU A 215 13.75 7.68 -15.50
CA GLU A 215 12.39 7.73 -14.97
C GLU A 215 11.33 7.85 -16.09
N THR A 216 11.57 8.74 -17.06
CA THR A 216 10.62 8.98 -18.15
C THR A 216 10.51 7.79 -19.10
N TYR A 217 11.63 7.12 -19.41
CA TYR A 217 11.61 5.88 -20.20
C TYR A 217 10.98 4.70 -19.44
N VAL A 218 11.24 4.57 -18.13
CA VAL A 218 10.61 3.53 -17.31
C VAL A 218 9.10 3.69 -17.30
N ILE A 219 8.57 4.90 -17.05
CA ILE A 219 7.13 5.15 -17.05
C ILE A 219 6.51 4.88 -18.41
N LYS A 220 7.14 5.37 -19.49
CA LYS A 220 6.64 5.16 -20.85
C LYS A 220 6.53 3.66 -21.16
N THR A 221 7.60 2.91 -20.92
CA THR A 221 7.64 1.47 -21.16
C THR A 221 6.63 0.72 -20.28
N ALA A 222 6.51 1.11 -19.01
CA ALA A 222 5.56 0.53 -18.07
C ALA A 222 4.11 0.72 -18.54
N LYS A 223 3.78 1.92 -19.02
CA LYS A 223 2.46 2.23 -19.56
C LYS A 223 2.15 1.36 -20.78
N GLU A 224 3.06 1.30 -21.75
CA GLU A 224 2.92 0.46 -22.95
C GLU A 224 2.71 -1.02 -22.58
N LEU A 225 3.52 -1.55 -21.66
CA LEU A 225 3.39 -2.92 -21.20
C LEU A 225 2.07 -3.18 -20.44
N THR A 226 1.63 -2.23 -19.63
CA THR A 226 0.34 -2.30 -18.91
C THR A 226 -0.84 -2.33 -19.89
N GLU A 227 -0.80 -1.51 -20.94
CA GLU A 227 -1.83 -1.49 -21.98
C GLU A 227 -1.86 -2.79 -22.79
N LEU A 228 -0.68 -3.30 -23.17
CA LEU A 228 -0.57 -4.58 -23.89
C LEU A 228 -1.08 -5.76 -23.06
N THR A 229 -0.77 -5.79 -21.76
CA THR A 229 -1.27 -6.83 -20.85
C THR A 229 -2.77 -6.74 -20.64
N GLN A 230 -3.34 -5.54 -20.54
CA GLN A 230 -4.81 -5.36 -20.54
C GLN A 230 -5.46 -5.82 -21.85
N TYR A 231 -4.81 -5.58 -22.98
CA TYR A 231 -5.33 -6.05 -24.27
C TYR A 231 -5.29 -7.58 -24.34
N LEU A 232 -4.20 -8.17 -23.86
CA LEU A 232 -4.01 -9.62 -23.75
C LEU A 232 -5.14 -10.26 -22.93
N THR A 233 -5.45 -9.71 -21.75
CA THR A 233 -6.48 -10.25 -20.86
C THR A 233 -7.90 -10.07 -21.39
N LYS A 234 -8.17 -8.99 -22.14
CA LYS A 234 -9.51 -8.70 -22.67
C LYS A 234 -9.87 -9.47 -23.94
N HIS A 235 -8.88 -9.78 -24.78
CA HIS A 235 -9.14 -10.24 -26.16
C HIS A 235 -8.65 -11.66 -26.45
N ARG A 236 -8.10 -12.37 -25.46
CA ARG A 236 -7.69 -13.76 -25.63
C ARG A 236 -8.39 -14.64 -24.61
N ILE A 237 -8.95 -15.74 -25.09
CA ILE A 237 -9.48 -16.79 -24.23
C ILE A 237 -8.27 -17.50 -23.63
N GLY A 238 -8.22 -17.56 -22.30
CA GLY A 238 -7.32 -18.41 -21.55
C GLY A 238 -8.09 -19.03 -20.38
N ASP A 239 -7.49 -20.02 -19.73
CA ASP A 239 -7.93 -20.44 -18.40
C ASP A 239 -7.60 -19.29 -17.45
N ASP A 240 -8.54 -18.35 -17.34
CA ASP A 240 -8.41 -17.09 -16.61
C ASP A 240 -8.16 -17.35 -15.10
N ASP A 241 -6.92 -17.61 -14.75
CA ASP A 241 -6.47 -17.49 -13.37
C ASP A 241 -6.45 -16.00 -12.98
N ASP A 242 -6.90 -15.69 -11.76
CA ASP A 242 -7.01 -14.32 -11.26
C ASP A 242 -5.66 -13.57 -11.34
N SER A 243 -4.55 -14.32 -11.34
CA SER A 243 -3.17 -13.85 -11.53
C SER A 243 -2.93 -13.05 -12.82
N VAL A 244 -3.53 -13.44 -13.94
CA VAL A 244 -3.35 -12.74 -15.22
C VAL A 244 -4.18 -11.45 -15.27
N LYS A 245 -5.36 -11.46 -14.64
CA LYS A 245 -6.26 -10.28 -14.56
C LYS A 245 -5.65 -9.15 -13.74
N VAL A 246 -4.93 -9.47 -12.67
CA VAL A 246 -4.26 -8.48 -11.81
C VAL A 246 -2.89 -8.03 -12.33
N LEU A 247 -2.31 -8.73 -13.31
CA LEU A 247 -0.98 -8.42 -13.85
C LEU A 247 -0.77 -6.95 -14.24
N PRO A 248 -1.69 -6.27 -14.95
CA PRO A 248 -1.52 -4.85 -15.27
C PRO A 248 -1.45 -3.96 -14.02
N ILE A 249 -2.19 -4.32 -12.97
CA ILE A 249 -2.20 -3.60 -11.70
C ILE A 249 -0.84 -3.77 -11.02
N ILE A 250 -0.37 -5.02 -10.90
CA ILE A 250 0.90 -5.35 -10.23
C ILE A 250 2.08 -4.68 -10.93
N LEU A 251 2.13 -4.72 -12.27
CA LEU A 251 3.19 -4.04 -13.03
C LEU A 251 3.24 -2.55 -12.73
N ARG A 252 2.09 -1.88 -12.78
CA ARG A 252 1.97 -0.46 -12.45
C ARG A 252 2.43 -0.19 -11.03
N GLN A 253 1.95 -0.94 -10.04
CA GLN A 253 2.27 -0.75 -8.63
C GLN A 253 3.76 -0.95 -8.36
N LYS A 254 4.36 -2.06 -8.80
CA LYS A 254 5.77 -2.37 -8.54
C LYS A 254 6.70 -1.37 -9.20
N ILE A 255 6.40 -0.95 -10.44
CA ILE A 255 7.22 0.03 -11.15
C ILE A 255 7.11 1.40 -10.48
N CYS A 256 5.90 1.84 -10.13
CA CYS A 256 5.70 3.13 -9.48
C CYS A 256 6.26 3.13 -8.05
N ALA A 257 6.22 2.02 -7.31
CA ALA A 257 6.86 1.91 -6.00
C ALA A 257 8.38 2.03 -6.12
N ALA A 258 8.99 1.35 -7.09
CA ALA A 258 10.42 1.47 -7.36
C ALA A 258 10.84 2.90 -7.72
N LEU A 259 10.05 3.58 -8.56
CA LEU A 259 10.25 4.99 -8.91
C LEU A 259 9.99 5.92 -7.71
N GLY A 260 9.02 5.61 -6.85
CA GLY A 260 8.77 6.34 -5.61
C GLY A 260 9.99 6.37 -4.71
N ASN A 261 10.72 5.26 -4.64
CA ASN A 261 11.85 5.08 -3.74
C ASN A 261 13.19 5.50 -4.35
N ARG A 262 13.34 5.40 -5.68
CA ARG A 262 14.62 5.65 -6.38
C ARG A 262 14.60 6.84 -7.33
N GLY A 263 13.43 7.20 -7.87
CA GLY A 263 13.30 8.26 -8.86
C GLY A 263 13.70 9.60 -8.29
N PHE A 264 14.44 10.39 -9.08
CA PHE A 264 14.95 11.71 -8.70
C PHE A 264 15.80 11.76 -7.42
N ASN A 265 16.29 10.62 -6.93
CA ASN A 265 17.37 10.59 -5.94
C ASN A 265 18.68 11.06 -6.58
N ASP A 266 19.68 11.31 -5.73
CA ASP A 266 21.03 11.58 -6.22
C ASP A 266 21.54 10.42 -7.09
N MET A 267 22.25 10.79 -8.14
CA MET A 267 22.81 9.89 -9.13
C MET A 267 24.21 9.44 -8.71
N VAL A 268 24.60 8.26 -9.16
CA VAL A 268 25.92 7.68 -8.92
C VAL A 268 26.62 7.45 -10.26
N ASP A 269 27.83 7.98 -10.42
CA ASP A 269 28.61 7.79 -11.65
C ASP A 269 29.38 6.45 -11.63
N HIS A 270 30.08 6.15 -12.71
CA HIS A 270 30.93 4.95 -12.84
C HIS A 270 32.11 4.92 -11.85
N LYS A 271 32.38 6.02 -11.14
CA LYS A 271 33.40 6.15 -10.10
C LYS A 271 32.79 6.17 -8.70
N SER A 272 31.49 5.83 -8.58
CA SER A 272 30.74 5.86 -7.33
C SER A 272 30.62 7.25 -6.68
N GLN A 273 30.77 8.32 -7.45
CA GLN A 273 30.55 9.68 -6.97
C GLN A 273 29.06 10.02 -7.00
N ILE A 274 28.59 10.63 -5.92
CA ILE A 274 27.20 11.06 -5.75
C ILE A 274 27.06 12.49 -6.27
N PHE A 275 26.05 12.73 -7.11
CA PHE A 275 25.72 14.06 -7.61
C PHE A 275 24.21 14.24 -7.76
N PRO A 276 23.67 15.46 -7.60
CA PRO A 276 22.23 15.64 -7.57
C PRO A 276 21.58 15.37 -8.92
N HIS A 277 20.30 14.98 -8.89
CA HIS A 277 19.55 14.70 -10.10
C HIS A 277 19.44 15.96 -11.00
N ARG A 278 19.82 15.86 -12.28
CA ARG A 278 19.96 17.04 -13.19
C ARG A 278 18.65 17.80 -13.37
N PHE A 279 17.55 17.07 -13.54
CA PHE A 279 16.23 17.68 -13.61
C PHE A 279 15.87 18.43 -12.32
N ILE A 280 16.24 17.91 -11.14
CA ILE A 280 15.95 18.57 -9.86
C ILE A 280 16.75 19.85 -9.73
N ILE A 281 18.04 19.85 -10.07
CA ILE A 281 18.88 21.07 -10.10
C ILE A 281 18.26 22.14 -11.00
N GLN A 282 17.90 21.76 -12.23
CA GLN A 282 17.34 22.71 -13.19
C GLN A 282 16.00 23.30 -12.72
N VAL A 283 15.10 22.45 -12.21
CA VAL A 283 13.77 22.88 -11.78
C VAL A 283 13.82 23.65 -10.45
N HIS A 284 14.76 23.32 -9.57
CA HIS A 284 15.05 24.07 -8.34
C HIS A 284 15.28 25.56 -8.66
N ASP A 285 16.22 25.85 -9.57
CA ASP A 285 16.57 27.22 -9.91
C ASP A 285 15.43 27.95 -10.61
N ASN A 286 14.71 27.24 -11.49
CA ASN A 286 13.58 27.81 -12.21
C ASN A 286 12.41 28.12 -11.26
N LEU A 287 12.15 27.27 -10.28
CA LEU A 287 11.09 27.47 -9.30
C LEU A 287 11.40 28.66 -8.39
N ASN A 288 12.61 28.76 -7.85
CA ASN A 288 13.02 29.90 -7.03
C ASN A 288 12.90 31.22 -7.81
N LYS A 289 13.41 31.26 -9.06
CA LYS A 289 13.26 32.43 -9.94
C LYS A 289 11.80 32.77 -10.26
N GLU A 290 10.94 31.78 -10.37
CA GLU A 290 9.51 32.00 -10.59
C GLU A 290 8.83 32.62 -9.36
N ILE A 291 9.13 32.13 -8.16
CA ILE A 291 8.53 32.65 -6.92
C ILE A 291 9.05 34.04 -6.57
N ASP A 292 10.31 34.35 -6.89
CA ASP A 292 10.91 35.68 -6.69
C ASP A 292 10.18 36.80 -7.45
N LYS A 293 9.43 36.47 -8.52
CA LYS A 293 8.58 37.43 -9.25
C LYS A 293 7.44 37.98 -8.39
N TYR A 294 7.02 37.23 -7.38
CA TYR A 294 5.89 37.58 -6.53
C TYR A 294 6.35 37.97 -5.12
N ARG A 295 7.43 37.35 -4.63
CA ARG A 295 7.86 37.47 -3.25
C ARG A 295 9.36 37.31 -3.10
N LYS A 296 10.03 38.35 -2.60
CA LYS A 296 11.47 38.36 -2.32
C LYS A 296 11.78 38.41 -0.83
N ILE A 297 12.58 37.47 -0.33
CA ILE A 297 13.07 37.48 1.05
C ILE A 297 14.26 38.43 1.14
N ILE A 298 14.23 39.37 2.08
CA ILE A 298 15.28 40.40 2.21
C ILE A 298 16.49 39.88 3.01
N ASP A 299 16.24 39.01 3.99
CA ASP A 299 17.27 38.42 4.85
C ASP A 299 18.01 37.29 4.10
N PRO A 300 19.32 37.42 3.79
CA PRO A 300 20.03 36.46 2.97
C PRO A 300 20.06 35.04 3.54
N LYS A 301 20.23 34.90 4.86
CA LYS A 301 20.28 33.59 5.52
C LYS A 301 18.92 32.89 5.46
N LYS A 302 17.84 33.67 5.61
CA LYS A 302 16.48 33.14 5.46
C LYS A 302 16.16 32.81 4.01
N SER A 303 16.65 33.62 3.07
CA SER A 303 16.51 33.36 1.63
C SER A 303 17.15 32.03 1.28
N GLU A 304 18.42 31.84 1.64
CA GLU A 304 19.16 30.59 1.40
C GLU A 304 18.45 29.37 2.01
N GLY A 305 17.97 29.48 3.26
CA GLY A 305 17.25 28.40 3.92
C GLY A 305 15.92 28.05 3.26
N VAL A 306 15.16 29.05 2.77
CA VAL A 306 13.88 28.84 2.09
C VAL A 306 14.10 28.33 0.66
N GLU A 307 14.98 28.96 -0.10
CA GLU A 307 15.30 28.58 -1.48
C GLU A 307 15.85 27.16 -1.57
N GLY A 308 16.66 26.74 -0.59
CA GLY A 308 17.18 25.37 -0.49
C GLY A 308 16.09 24.31 -0.34
N MET A 309 14.87 24.65 0.11
CA MET A 309 13.75 23.71 0.22
C MET A 309 13.17 23.31 -1.13
N ALA A 310 13.41 24.08 -2.20
CA ALA A 310 12.76 23.87 -3.49
C ALA A 310 13.02 22.46 -4.04
N GLY A 311 14.26 21.95 -3.94
CA GLY A 311 14.63 20.63 -4.45
C GLY A 311 13.83 19.51 -3.77
N ASP A 312 13.70 19.57 -2.45
CA ASP A 312 12.94 18.60 -1.67
C ASP A 312 11.45 18.68 -1.96
N ILE A 313 10.89 19.88 -2.14
CA ILE A 313 9.48 20.07 -2.48
C ILE A 313 9.18 19.50 -3.86
N ILE A 314 10.04 19.77 -4.86
CA ILE A 314 9.92 19.21 -6.21
C ILE A 314 9.92 17.69 -6.14
N LYS A 315 10.89 17.11 -5.43
CA LYS A 315 11.02 15.66 -5.28
C LYS A 315 9.81 15.05 -4.59
N LYS A 316 9.38 15.59 -3.44
CA LYS A 316 8.19 15.12 -2.71
C LYS A 316 6.95 15.17 -3.58
N PHE A 317 6.72 16.28 -4.27
CA PHE A 317 5.56 16.43 -5.16
C PHE A 317 5.57 15.38 -6.27
N ILE A 318 6.69 15.21 -6.98
CA ILE A 318 6.74 14.26 -8.10
C ILE A 318 6.60 12.82 -7.59
N THR A 319 7.31 12.45 -6.52
CA THR A 319 7.19 11.14 -5.89
C THR A 319 5.74 10.82 -5.52
N LEU A 320 5.01 11.77 -4.93
CA LEU A 320 3.61 11.55 -4.55
C LEU A 320 2.69 11.47 -5.78
N PHE A 321 2.67 12.52 -6.61
CA PHE A 321 1.64 12.72 -7.63
C PHE A 321 1.87 11.88 -8.90
N TYR A 322 3.12 11.55 -9.23
CA TYR A 322 3.45 10.79 -10.44
C TYR A 322 3.66 9.31 -10.17
N PHE A 323 4.10 8.94 -8.96
CA PHE A 323 4.44 7.56 -8.62
C PHE A 323 3.49 6.98 -7.57
N ARG A 324 3.46 7.51 -6.35
CA ARG A 324 2.76 6.84 -5.23
C ARG A 324 1.25 6.82 -5.36
N PHE A 325 0.65 7.82 -6.02
CA PHE A 325 -0.77 7.77 -6.40
C PHE A 325 -1.06 6.58 -7.33
N LYS A 326 -0.12 6.27 -8.22
CA LYS A 326 -0.14 5.10 -9.10
C LYS A 326 0.40 3.84 -8.44
N VAL A 327 0.60 3.80 -7.13
CA VAL A 327 0.77 2.55 -6.38
C VAL A 327 -0.55 2.13 -5.74
N GLN A 328 -1.47 3.06 -5.54
CA GLN A 328 -2.77 2.76 -4.97
C GLN A 328 -3.65 1.96 -5.94
N GLU A 329 -4.52 1.11 -5.40
CA GLU A 329 -5.59 0.41 -6.14
C GLU A 329 -6.92 0.58 -5.38
N PRO A 330 -7.90 1.33 -5.91
CA PRO A 330 -7.87 2.10 -7.17
C PRO A 330 -6.82 3.22 -7.19
N ILE A 331 -6.48 3.74 -8.38
CA ILE A 331 -5.50 4.84 -8.50
C ILE A 331 -6.02 6.07 -7.74
N ALA A 332 -5.16 6.69 -6.92
CA ALA A 332 -5.46 7.97 -6.29
C ALA A 332 -5.34 9.11 -7.31
N ASP A 333 -6.17 10.13 -7.15
CA ASP A 333 -6.15 11.31 -8.02
C ASP A 333 -6.47 12.56 -7.19
N TYR A 334 -6.47 13.73 -7.82
CA TYR A 334 -6.72 15.00 -7.14
C TYR A 334 -7.65 15.93 -7.91
N ILE A 335 -8.42 16.73 -7.18
CA ILE A 335 -9.39 17.68 -7.75
C ILE A 335 -9.20 19.06 -7.12
N TRP A 336 -9.15 20.07 -8.00
CA TRP A 336 -9.24 21.47 -7.61
C TRP A 336 -10.69 21.93 -7.63
N PHE A 337 -11.11 22.67 -6.60
CA PHE A 337 -12.41 23.30 -6.58
C PHE A 337 -12.35 24.68 -7.24
N ASN A 338 -13.28 24.92 -8.17
CA ASN A 338 -13.38 26.16 -8.91
C ASN A 338 -13.98 27.28 -8.04
N HIS A 339 -13.68 28.52 -8.42
CA HIS A 339 -14.34 29.70 -7.88
C HIS A 339 -15.87 29.60 -7.99
N ASN A 340 -16.58 30.15 -7.01
CA ASN A 340 -18.04 30.12 -6.85
C ASN A 340 -18.67 28.75 -6.61
N ARG A 341 -17.90 27.70 -6.37
CA ARG A 341 -18.49 26.42 -5.97
C ARG A 341 -19.00 26.51 -4.53
N GLU A 342 -20.15 25.90 -4.27
CA GLU A 342 -20.67 25.70 -2.92
C GLU A 342 -19.64 24.91 -2.07
N ILE A 343 -19.52 25.29 -0.80
CA ILE A 343 -18.62 24.63 0.13
C ILE A 343 -19.26 23.33 0.60
N ASP A 344 -18.49 22.24 0.53
CA ASP A 344 -18.88 20.94 1.07
C ASP A 344 -17.81 20.50 2.09
N PRO A 345 -18.11 20.54 3.41
CA PRO A 345 -17.20 20.12 4.47
C PRO A 345 -16.70 18.68 4.35
N SER A 346 -17.45 17.83 3.63
CA SER A 346 -17.04 16.44 3.40
C SER A 346 -15.80 16.35 2.51
N TYR A 347 -15.51 17.41 1.75
CA TYR A 347 -14.44 17.44 0.74
C TYR A 347 -13.51 18.66 0.85
N MET A 348 -13.86 19.65 1.67
CA MET A 348 -13.17 20.93 1.77
C MET A 348 -12.89 21.27 3.23
N GLU A 349 -11.77 21.93 3.46
CA GLU A 349 -11.43 22.58 4.73
C GLU A 349 -10.98 24.02 4.48
N GLY A 350 -11.27 24.89 5.44
CA GLY A 350 -10.99 26.32 5.41
C GLY A 350 -11.44 26.97 6.71
N ASN A 351 -11.48 28.30 6.74
CA ASN A 351 -11.69 29.05 7.97
C ASN A 351 -13.07 29.71 8.01
N TRP A 352 -14.14 28.93 7.85
CA TRP A 352 -15.53 29.39 7.95
C TRP A 352 -16.15 29.00 9.29
N ASP A 353 -17.21 29.71 9.67
CA ASP A 353 -18.11 29.28 10.74
C ASP A 353 -19.07 28.22 10.18
N ASP A 354 -19.19 27.08 10.85
CA ASP A 354 -20.09 25.99 10.45
C ASP A 354 -21.55 26.45 10.43
N GLU A 355 -21.92 27.46 11.23
CA GLU A 355 -23.26 28.04 11.25
C GLU A 355 -23.55 28.94 10.02
N GLU A 356 -22.51 29.44 9.34
CA GLU A 356 -22.65 30.35 8.20
C GLU A 356 -22.17 29.75 6.89
N ILE A 357 -21.97 28.43 6.82
CA ILE A 357 -21.39 27.78 5.65
C ILE A 357 -22.21 28.01 4.38
N ASP A 358 -23.54 27.99 4.47
CA ASP A 358 -24.47 28.20 3.37
C ASP A 358 -24.38 29.62 2.77
N ASN A 359 -23.81 30.57 3.52
CA ASN A 359 -23.60 31.94 3.07
C ASN A 359 -22.25 32.13 2.35
N ASN A 360 -21.47 31.06 2.20
CA ASN A 360 -20.11 31.11 1.70
C ASN A 360 -19.90 30.19 0.50
N ASN A 361 -19.14 30.69 -0.48
CA ASN A 361 -18.68 29.92 -1.62
C ASN A 361 -17.15 29.87 -1.64
N VAL A 362 -16.61 28.91 -2.38
CA VAL A 362 -15.19 28.84 -2.69
C VAL A 362 -14.77 30.11 -3.43
N ASP A 363 -13.88 30.90 -2.82
CA ASP A 363 -13.19 31.97 -3.52
C ASP A 363 -11.99 31.39 -4.28
N PHE A 364 -11.15 30.64 -3.58
CA PHE A 364 -9.90 30.13 -4.09
C PHE A 364 -9.49 28.81 -3.43
N CYS A 365 -9.29 27.75 -4.22
CA CYS A 365 -8.74 26.49 -3.76
C CYS A 365 -7.21 26.50 -3.94
N TYR A 366 -6.46 26.32 -2.84
CA TYR A 366 -5.00 26.42 -2.83
C TYR A 366 -4.26 25.10 -2.57
N PHE A 367 -4.98 24.08 -2.11
CA PHE A 367 -4.52 22.70 -2.10
C PHE A 367 -5.65 21.77 -2.54
N PRO A 368 -5.41 20.79 -3.43
CA PRO A 368 -6.49 19.99 -4.00
C PRO A 368 -7.00 18.93 -3.02
N LEU A 369 -8.23 18.48 -3.24
CA LEU A 369 -8.75 17.25 -2.63
C LEU A 369 -7.97 16.08 -3.21
N ILE A 370 -7.50 15.16 -2.37
CA ILE A 370 -6.78 13.94 -2.82
C ILE A 370 -7.55 12.72 -2.31
N ALA A 371 -8.00 11.88 -3.24
CA ALA A 371 -8.83 10.71 -2.93
C ALA A 371 -8.74 9.63 -4.00
N GLN A 372 -9.28 8.45 -3.69
CA GLN A 372 -9.61 7.40 -4.66
C GLN A 372 -11.12 7.41 -4.95
N GLU A 373 -11.52 6.83 -6.08
CA GLU A 373 -12.93 6.54 -6.38
C GLU A 373 -13.83 7.79 -6.39
N PHE A 374 -13.36 8.89 -6.98
CA PHE A 374 -14.15 10.13 -7.09
C PHE A 374 -15.55 9.94 -7.68
N LYS A 375 -15.74 8.94 -8.55
CA LYS A 375 -17.03 8.66 -9.18
C LYS A 375 -18.01 7.90 -8.28
N ASN A 376 -17.56 7.31 -7.18
CA ASN A 376 -18.39 6.50 -6.29
C ASN A 376 -18.23 6.96 -4.84
N GLU A 377 -19.16 7.78 -4.36
CA GLU A 377 -19.14 8.33 -3.00
C GLU A 377 -19.08 7.25 -1.91
N SER A 378 -19.80 6.14 -2.09
CA SER A 378 -19.82 5.04 -1.10
C SER A 378 -18.49 4.29 -0.97
N LYS A 379 -17.63 4.35 -2.00
CA LYS A 379 -16.31 3.71 -2.03
C LYS A 379 -15.16 4.71 -1.94
N ARG A 380 -15.48 6.01 -1.86
CA ARG A 380 -14.50 7.08 -1.90
C ARG A 380 -13.63 7.00 -0.65
N HIS A 381 -12.32 6.94 -0.87
CA HIS A 381 -11.35 7.02 0.19
C HIS A 381 -10.59 8.34 0.09
N ILE A 382 -10.81 9.23 1.07
CA ILE A 382 -10.21 10.56 1.10
C ILE A 382 -8.91 10.51 1.91
N TYR A 383 -7.80 10.90 1.28
CA TYR A 383 -6.53 11.07 1.98
C TYR A 383 -6.46 12.42 2.67
N THR A 384 -6.76 13.49 1.94
CA THR A 384 -6.77 14.87 2.45
C THR A 384 -7.88 15.69 1.79
N LEU A 385 -8.55 16.55 2.56
CA LEU A 385 -9.52 17.51 2.06
C LEU A 385 -8.83 18.59 1.21
N ALA A 386 -9.59 19.24 0.32
CA ALA A 386 -9.10 20.41 -0.37
C ALA A 386 -9.01 21.59 0.60
N LYS A 387 -7.94 22.37 0.53
CA LYS A 387 -7.85 23.62 1.28
C LYS A 387 -8.36 24.78 0.44
N ILE A 388 -9.33 25.51 0.97
CA ILE A 388 -9.96 26.63 0.27
C ILE A 388 -9.97 27.91 1.12
N VAL A 389 -10.02 29.03 0.43
CA VAL A 389 -10.38 30.35 0.97
C VAL A 389 -11.83 30.59 0.58
N GLN A 390 -12.69 30.93 1.53
CA GLN A 390 -14.09 31.24 1.25
C GLN A 390 -14.31 32.73 0.97
N LYS A 391 -15.46 33.03 0.36
CA LYS A 391 -16.02 34.37 0.28
C LYS A 391 -17.52 34.33 0.58
N SER A 392 -18.01 35.39 1.21
CA SER A 392 -19.44 35.53 1.50
C SER A 392 -20.23 35.93 0.25
N ILE A 393 -21.34 35.24 0.01
CA ILE A 393 -22.24 35.45 -1.15
C ILE A 393 -22.81 36.88 -1.14
N ASN A 394 -23.09 37.42 0.05
CA ASN A 394 -23.77 38.71 0.25
C ASN A 394 -22.85 39.94 0.17
N SER A 395 -21.55 39.77 -0.11
CA SER A 395 -20.60 40.89 -0.20
C SER A 395 -20.67 41.67 -1.52
N THR A 396 -21.40 41.17 -2.52
CA THR A 396 -21.46 41.77 -3.86
C THR A 396 -22.65 42.71 -4.13
N GLU A 397 -23.60 42.88 -3.20
CA GLU A 397 -24.81 43.70 -3.46
C GLU A 397 -24.80 45.12 -2.85
N ASN A 398 -23.81 45.49 -2.02
CA ASN A 398 -23.86 46.76 -1.27
C ASN A 398 -22.94 47.89 -1.75
N ASN A 399 -22.29 47.78 -2.91
CA ASN A 399 -21.43 48.85 -3.46
C ASN A 399 -21.96 49.45 -4.77
N SER A 400 -23.26 49.69 -4.84
CA SER A 400 -23.87 50.52 -5.89
C SER A 400 -24.88 51.50 -5.28
N HIS A 401 -24.38 52.55 -4.63
CA HIS A 401 -25.07 53.83 -4.51
C HIS A 401 -24.09 55.00 -4.43
#